data_AF-A0A5E4JGX0-F1
#
_entry.id   AF-A0A5E4JGX0-F1
#
_cell.length_a   1.000
_cell.length_b   1.000
_cell.length_c   1.000
_cell.angle_alpha   90.00
_cell.angle_beta   90.00
_cell.angle_gamma   90.00
#
_symmetry.space_group_name_H-M   'P 1'
#
loop_
_entity.id
_entity.type
_entity.pdbx_description
1 polymer ?
#
loop_
_entity_poly.entity_id
_entity_poly.type
_entity_poly.pdbx_seq_one_letter_code
_entity_poly.pdbx_strand_id
1 'polypeptide(L)'
;MNWSSFFYDNFISGWNNPEHYNWFSTLAYAVIALLLVTLSYRVMRKKIVFSYATVFEVLPFIILGCIVRVFADYGVYPRFFWTVTPGVWIIFLVLIVCTLLLDAAFKTKGLITIILPTIGIIPHLFYFRIINPTAALYFAFFYVLSLIPFILLRKKFKLLNDEFNFAAIASQLFDATSSFVNVDFFHYVEIHVIGGFFADVFNTGFVMYPLKLIVLLPVLYYLDKETDINFKNYLKLIICVLGLGPGIRNLITVLLGV
;
A
#
# COMPACT_ATOMS: atom_id res chain seq x y z
N MET A 1 -25.44 -24.55 10.35
CA MET A 1 -24.73 -23.36 9.84
C MET A 1 -24.34 -23.64 8.39
N ASN A 2 -24.93 -22.91 7.44
CA ASN A 2 -24.59 -23.10 6.04
C ASN A 2 -23.28 -22.34 5.75
N TRP A 3 -22.19 -23.08 5.59
CA TRP A 3 -20.88 -22.49 5.37
C TRP A 3 -20.84 -21.64 4.10
N SER A 4 -21.58 -22.00 3.04
CA SER A 4 -21.58 -21.23 1.80
C SER A 4 -22.22 -19.85 1.98
N SER A 5 -23.33 -19.74 2.73
CA SER A 5 -23.93 -18.45 3.04
C SER A 5 -23.03 -17.63 3.97
N PHE A 6 -22.41 -18.25 4.98
CA PHE A 6 -21.45 -17.56 5.85
C PHE A 6 -20.29 -16.94 5.08
N PHE A 7 -19.67 -17.69 4.16
CA PHE A 7 -18.59 -17.16 3.31
C PHE A 7 -19.08 -16.10 2.32
N TYR A 8 -20.27 -16.28 1.75
CA TYR A 8 -20.85 -15.27 0.88
C TYR A 8 -21.06 -13.96 1.64
N ASP A 9 -21.70 -14.01 2.80
CA ASP A 9 -22.07 -12.84 3.59
C ASP A 9 -20.85 -12.13 4.19
N ASN A 10 -19.80 -12.86 4.58
CA ASN A 10 -18.66 -12.28 5.30
C ASN A 10 -17.41 -12.03 4.43
N PHE A 11 -17.36 -12.57 3.21
CA PHE A 11 -16.18 -12.45 2.34
C PHE A 11 -16.51 -11.94 0.94
N ILE A 12 -17.53 -12.52 0.29
CA ILE A 12 -17.87 -12.20 -1.11
C ILE A 12 -18.72 -10.92 -1.20
N SER A 13 -19.69 -10.75 -0.29
CA SER A 13 -20.61 -9.61 -0.29
C SER A 13 -19.88 -8.27 -0.16
N GLY A 14 -18.76 -8.27 0.57
CA GLY A 14 -17.87 -7.11 0.76
C GLY A 14 -17.20 -6.60 -0.51
N TRP A 15 -17.18 -7.38 -1.60
CA TRP A 15 -16.65 -6.92 -2.88
C TRP A 15 -17.58 -5.87 -3.51
N ASN A 16 -18.89 -6.10 -3.40
CA ASN A 16 -19.91 -5.22 -3.96
C ASN A 16 -20.30 -4.12 -2.98
N ASN A 17 -20.32 -4.43 -1.67
CA ASN A 17 -20.76 -3.50 -0.62
C ASN A 17 -19.62 -3.21 0.38
N PRO A 18 -19.01 -2.00 0.39
CA PRO A 18 -17.95 -1.63 1.33
C PRO A 18 -18.35 -1.80 2.80
N GLU A 19 -19.63 -1.61 3.12
CA GLU A 19 -20.21 -1.68 4.46
C GLU A 19 -20.11 -3.08 5.11
N HIS A 20 -19.85 -4.12 4.31
CA HIS A 20 -19.72 -5.50 4.80
C HIS A 20 -18.27 -5.87 5.15
N TYR A 21 -17.34 -4.91 5.17
CA TYR A 21 -15.97 -5.16 5.62
C TYR A 21 -15.94 -5.41 7.13
N ASN A 22 -15.39 -6.55 7.55
CA ASN A 22 -15.44 -6.98 8.95
C ASN A 22 -14.13 -7.66 9.38
N TRP A 23 -14.04 -8.06 10.65
CA TRP A 23 -12.86 -8.74 11.19
C TRP A 23 -12.54 -10.05 10.46
N PHE A 24 -13.55 -10.77 9.97
CA PHE A 24 -13.36 -12.02 9.25
C PHE A 24 -12.72 -11.78 7.88
N SER A 25 -13.23 -10.81 7.10
CA SER A 25 -12.64 -10.44 5.83
C SER A 25 -11.21 -9.90 6.01
N THR A 26 -10.98 -9.11 7.05
CA THR A 26 -9.64 -8.62 7.42
C THR A 26 -8.66 -9.78 7.67
N LEU A 27 -9.05 -10.77 8.47
CA LEU A 27 -8.22 -11.93 8.77
C LEU A 27 -7.99 -12.80 7.53
N ALA A 28 -9.03 -13.04 6.73
CA ALA A 28 -8.92 -13.82 5.50
C ALA A 28 -7.98 -13.13 4.49
N TYR A 29 -8.07 -11.80 4.35
CA TYR A 29 -7.15 -11.03 3.50
C TYR A 29 -5.72 -11.06 4.03
N ALA A 30 -5.52 -11.01 5.35
CA ALA A 30 -4.19 -11.16 5.94
C ALA A 30 -3.56 -12.53 5.66
N VAL A 31 -4.35 -13.62 5.75
CA VAL A 31 -3.89 -14.98 5.41
C VAL A 31 -3.52 -15.08 3.93
N ILE A 32 -4.37 -14.55 3.03
CA ILE A 32 -4.09 -14.51 1.58
C ILE A 32 -2.81 -13.72 1.31
N ALA A 33 -2.65 -12.54 1.92
CA ALA A 33 -1.45 -11.72 1.77
C ALA A 33 -0.19 -12.47 2.23
N LEU A 34 -0.22 -13.14 3.38
CA LEU A 34 0.91 -13.91 3.90
C LEU A 34 1.30 -15.06 2.95
N LEU A 35 0.31 -15.77 2.41
CA LEU A 35 0.54 -16.84 1.42
C LEU A 35 1.19 -16.28 0.16
N LEU A 36 0.67 -15.18 -0.38
CA LEU A 36 1.17 -14.54 -1.59
C LEU A 36 2.59 -13.99 -1.42
N VAL A 37 2.88 -13.37 -0.28
CA VAL A 37 4.23 -12.91 0.08
C VAL A 37 5.20 -14.09 0.14
N THR A 38 4.82 -15.17 0.81
CA THR A 38 5.67 -16.37 0.93
C THR A 38 5.95 -17.03 -0.43
N LEU A 39 4.91 -17.18 -1.26
CA LEU A 39 5.02 -17.78 -2.59
C LEU A 39 5.85 -16.91 -3.53
N SER A 40 5.60 -15.61 -3.56
CA SER A 40 6.32 -14.68 -4.44
C SER A 40 7.80 -14.57 -4.05
N TYR A 41 8.15 -14.56 -2.75
CA TYR A 41 9.55 -14.67 -2.32
C TYR A 41 10.21 -15.96 -2.83
N ARG A 42 9.54 -17.11 -2.68
CA ARG A 42 10.09 -18.40 -3.11
C ARG A 42 10.42 -18.43 -4.60
N VAL A 43 9.57 -17.81 -5.43
CA VAL A 43 9.76 -17.70 -6.88
C VAL A 43 10.90 -16.74 -7.22
N MET A 44 10.96 -15.58 -6.55
CA MET A 44 11.89 -14.50 -6.91
C MET A 44 13.29 -14.63 -6.30
N ARG A 45 13.43 -15.24 -5.11
CA ARG A 45 14.65 -15.20 -4.29
C ARG A 45 15.94 -15.70 -4.96
N LYS A 46 15.83 -16.52 -6.01
CA LYS A 46 16.98 -17.06 -6.75
C LYS A 46 17.44 -16.16 -7.91
N LYS A 47 16.57 -15.28 -8.39
CA LYS A 47 16.77 -14.50 -9.62
C LYS A 47 16.84 -13.00 -9.36
N ILE A 48 16.28 -12.54 -8.25
CA ILE A 48 16.14 -11.12 -7.91
C ILE A 48 16.85 -10.85 -6.59
N VAL A 49 17.66 -9.79 -6.59
CA VAL A 49 18.28 -9.22 -5.40
C VAL A 49 17.52 -7.95 -5.05
N PHE A 50 16.79 -7.96 -3.94
CA PHE A 50 15.99 -6.82 -3.52
C PHE A 50 16.87 -5.73 -2.93
N SER A 51 16.61 -4.49 -3.34
CA SER A 51 17.27 -3.31 -2.80
C SER A 51 16.27 -2.16 -2.69
N TYR A 52 16.69 -1.06 -2.07
CA TYR A 52 15.88 0.16 -2.01
C TYR A 52 15.43 0.64 -3.41
N ALA A 53 16.26 0.44 -4.44
CA ALA A 53 15.89 0.76 -5.82
C ALA A 53 14.65 0.00 -6.30
N THR A 54 14.45 -1.23 -5.83
CA THR A 54 13.29 -2.06 -6.19
C THR A 54 11.97 -1.44 -5.76
N VAL A 55 11.96 -0.56 -4.73
CA VAL A 55 10.76 0.20 -4.34
C VAL A 55 10.30 1.09 -5.50
N PHE A 56 11.23 1.76 -6.17
CA PHE A 56 10.92 2.63 -7.32
C PHE A 56 10.57 1.82 -8.57
N GLU A 57 11.19 0.66 -8.76
CA GLU A 57 10.87 -0.23 -9.88
C GLU A 57 9.39 -0.64 -9.84
N VAL A 58 8.87 -1.01 -8.66
CA VAL A 58 7.48 -1.47 -8.51
C VAL A 58 6.47 -0.35 -8.30
N LEU A 59 6.90 0.86 -7.95
CA LEU A 59 6.00 1.98 -7.62
C LEU A 59 4.98 2.29 -8.72
N PRO A 60 5.33 2.33 -10.02
CA PRO A 60 4.34 2.51 -11.09
C PRO A 60 3.23 1.45 -11.11
N PHE A 61 3.53 0.19 -10.79
CA PHE A 61 2.50 -0.85 -10.64
C PHE A 61 1.60 -0.60 -9.44
N ILE A 62 2.16 -0.14 -8.32
CA ILE A 62 1.36 0.24 -7.14
C ILE A 62 0.38 1.35 -7.52
N ILE A 63 0.88 2.40 -8.19
CA ILE A 63 0.04 3.52 -8.66
C ILE A 63 -1.06 3.02 -9.59
N LEU A 64 -0.71 2.22 -10.60
CA LEU A 64 -1.69 1.69 -11.55
C LEU A 64 -2.75 0.81 -10.84
N GLY A 65 -2.34 -0.02 -9.88
CA GLY A 65 -3.28 -0.82 -9.07
C GLY A 65 -4.20 0.04 -8.21
N CYS A 66 -3.69 1.13 -7.63
CA CYS A 66 -4.50 2.10 -6.91
C CYS A 66 -5.49 2.80 -7.83
N ILE A 67 -5.08 3.19 -9.04
CA ILE A 67 -5.98 3.81 -10.03
C ILE A 67 -7.11 2.87 -10.39
N VAL A 68 -6.83 1.61 -10.74
CA VAL A 68 -7.86 0.60 -11.05
C VAL A 68 -8.81 0.44 -9.87
N ARG A 69 -8.27 0.36 -8.65
CA ARG A 69 -9.05 0.24 -7.42
C ARG A 69 -9.97 1.44 -7.19
N VAL A 70 -9.48 2.67 -7.33
CA VAL A 70 -10.28 3.89 -7.15
C VAL A 70 -11.30 4.05 -8.28
N PHE A 71 -10.94 3.70 -9.51
CA PHE A 71 -11.87 3.77 -10.64
C PHE A 71 -13.03 2.79 -10.51
N ALA A 72 -12.81 1.67 -9.83
CA ALA A 72 -13.90 0.77 -9.45
C ALA A 72 -14.80 1.39 -8.36
N ASP A 73 -14.23 2.09 -7.37
CA ASP A 73 -15.03 2.81 -6.36
C ASP A 73 -15.80 3.99 -6.99
N TYR A 74 -15.20 4.68 -7.96
CA TYR A 74 -15.79 5.83 -8.67
C TYR A 74 -16.81 5.45 -9.75
N GLY A 75 -16.95 4.16 -10.08
CA GLY A 75 -17.89 3.67 -11.09
C GLY A 75 -17.40 3.77 -12.55
N VAL A 76 -16.12 4.09 -12.77
CA VAL A 76 -15.49 4.02 -14.11
C VAL A 76 -15.29 2.56 -14.53
N TYR A 77 -14.92 1.69 -13.58
CA TYR A 77 -14.82 0.25 -13.79
C TYR A 77 -15.90 -0.50 -13.03
N PRO A 78 -16.37 -1.65 -13.55
CA PRO A 78 -17.27 -2.49 -12.78
C PRO A 78 -16.59 -2.94 -11.49
N ARG A 79 -17.38 -3.01 -10.40
CA ARG A 79 -16.94 -3.57 -9.13
C ARG A 79 -17.13 -5.08 -9.15
N PHE A 80 -16.03 -5.81 -9.11
CA PHE A 80 -15.98 -7.25 -8.99
C PHE A 80 -14.61 -7.67 -8.46
N PHE A 81 -14.41 -8.95 -8.18
CA PHE A 81 -13.23 -9.47 -7.48
C PHE A 81 -11.88 -8.90 -7.96
N TRP A 82 -11.69 -8.75 -9.27
CA TRP A 82 -10.42 -8.34 -9.87
C TRP A 82 -10.13 -6.84 -9.85
N THR A 83 -11.14 -6.01 -9.58
CA THR A 83 -11.01 -4.54 -9.47
C THR A 83 -11.04 -4.05 -8.03
N VAL A 84 -11.37 -4.93 -7.07
CA VAL A 84 -11.41 -4.63 -5.63
C VAL A 84 -10.42 -5.49 -4.85
N THR A 85 -10.26 -5.19 -3.56
CA THR A 85 -9.41 -6.00 -2.66
C THR A 85 -10.12 -7.33 -2.33
N PRO A 86 -9.41 -8.48 -2.37
CA PRO A 86 -7.97 -8.64 -2.55
C PRO A 86 -7.55 -8.84 -4.02
N GLY A 87 -8.47 -9.14 -4.94
CA GLY A 87 -8.15 -9.62 -6.29
C GLY A 87 -7.32 -8.65 -7.14
N VAL A 88 -7.54 -7.33 -7.02
CA VAL A 88 -6.69 -6.32 -7.68
C VAL A 88 -5.22 -6.49 -7.28
N TRP A 89 -4.95 -6.64 -5.99
CA TRP A 89 -3.58 -6.80 -5.48
C TRP A 89 -2.95 -8.14 -5.89
N ILE A 90 -3.76 -9.19 -6.09
CA ILE A 90 -3.29 -10.47 -6.64
C ILE A 90 -2.79 -10.29 -8.06
N ILE A 91 -3.58 -9.63 -8.92
CA ILE A 91 -3.20 -9.37 -10.32
C ILE A 91 -1.91 -8.55 -10.36
N PHE A 92 -1.86 -7.44 -9.62
CA PHE A 92 -0.69 -6.56 -9.64
C PHE A 92 0.55 -7.23 -9.06
N LEU A 93 0.42 -8.08 -8.04
CA LEU A 93 1.54 -8.89 -7.55
C LEU A 93 2.06 -9.85 -8.63
N VAL A 94 1.17 -10.55 -9.33
CA VAL A 94 1.56 -11.45 -10.43
C VAL A 94 2.28 -10.68 -11.54
N LEU A 95 1.76 -9.50 -11.93
CA LEU A 95 2.40 -8.65 -12.93
C LEU A 95 3.77 -8.15 -12.48
N ILE A 96 3.91 -7.72 -11.23
CA ILE A 96 5.20 -7.32 -10.63
C ILE A 96 6.18 -8.48 -10.64
N VAL A 97 5.77 -9.67 -10.18
CA VAL A 97 6.64 -10.86 -10.17
C VAL A 97 7.09 -11.21 -11.60
N CYS A 98 6.16 -11.23 -12.56
CA CYS A 98 6.47 -11.51 -13.95
C CYS A 98 7.45 -10.48 -14.53
N THR A 99 7.19 -9.19 -14.36
CA THR A 99 8.05 -8.14 -14.92
C THR A 99 9.43 -8.07 -14.27
N LEU A 100 9.54 -8.25 -12.95
CA LEU A 100 10.85 -8.35 -12.28
C LEU A 100 11.64 -9.58 -12.76
N LEU A 101 10.97 -10.71 -13.03
CA LEU A 101 11.62 -11.89 -13.59
C LEU A 101 12.05 -11.68 -15.05
N LEU A 102 11.26 -10.95 -15.84
CA LEU A 102 11.65 -10.54 -17.19
C LEU A 102 12.84 -9.57 -17.14
N ASP A 103 12.85 -8.62 -16.21
CA ASP A 103 13.97 -7.71 -16.01
C ASP A 103 15.25 -8.47 -15.64
N ALA A 104 15.15 -9.49 -14.80
CA ALA A 104 16.27 -10.36 -14.47
C ALA A 104 16.73 -11.22 -15.68
N ALA A 105 15.79 -11.74 -16.48
CA ALA A 105 16.08 -12.57 -17.64
C ALA A 105 16.76 -11.79 -18.78
N PHE A 106 16.26 -10.58 -19.06
CA PHE A 106 16.77 -9.70 -20.11
C PHE A 106 17.83 -8.70 -19.62
N LYS A 107 18.12 -8.68 -18.32
CA LYS A 107 19.10 -7.79 -17.67
C LYS A 107 18.80 -6.30 -17.90
N THR A 108 17.52 -5.95 -17.97
CA THR A 108 17.04 -4.58 -18.25
C THR A 108 16.98 -3.68 -17.00
N LYS A 109 17.41 -4.18 -15.84
CA LYS A 109 17.60 -3.41 -14.59
C LYS A 109 16.35 -2.60 -14.17
N GLY A 110 15.18 -3.25 -14.19
CA GLY A 110 13.92 -2.65 -13.73
C GLY A 110 13.15 -1.87 -14.80
N LEU A 111 13.74 -1.67 -15.99
CA LEU A 111 13.13 -0.87 -17.06
C LEU A 111 11.80 -1.45 -17.55
N ILE A 112 11.64 -2.78 -17.62
CA ILE A 112 10.37 -3.41 -17.99
C ILE A 112 9.33 -3.17 -16.90
N THR A 113 9.71 -3.38 -15.63
CA THR A 113 8.85 -3.17 -14.46
C THR A 113 8.38 -1.72 -14.34
N ILE A 114 9.17 -0.75 -14.82
CA ILE A 114 8.80 0.67 -14.81
C ILE A 114 7.95 1.05 -16.04
N ILE A 115 8.40 0.75 -17.26
CA ILE A 115 7.78 1.28 -18.48
C ILE A 115 6.39 0.71 -18.69
N LEU A 116 6.21 -0.61 -18.52
CA LEU A 116 4.94 -1.28 -18.82
C LEU A 116 3.75 -0.70 -18.03
N PRO A 117 3.80 -0.59 -16.69
CA PRO A 117 2.71 0.05 -15.94
C PRO A 117 2.63 1.56 -16.21
N THR A 118 3.75 2.24 -16.50
CA THR A 118 3.70 3.68 -16.83
C THR A 118 2.88 3.93 -18.09
N ILE A 119 3.06 3.12 -19.13
CA ILE A 119 2.21 3.15 -20.34
C ILE A 119 0.75 2.83 -19.95
N GLY A 120 0.54 1.85 -19.07
CA GLY A 120 -0.79 1.49 -18.56
C GLY A 120 -1.49 2.62 -17.79
N ILE A 121 -0.76 3.54 -17.15
CA ILE A 121 -1.33 4.69 -16.42
C ILE A 121 -1.89 5.74 -17.40
N ILE A 122 -1.25 5.96 -18.55
CA ILE A 122 -1.57 7.07 -19.47
C ILE A 122 -3.06 7.16 -19.83
N PRO A 123 -3.77 6.07 -20.24
CA PRO A 123 -5.18 6.14 -20.59
C PRO A 123 -6.09 6.61 -19.44
N HIS A 124 -5.69 6.33 -18.20
CA HIS A 124 -6.48 6.68 -17.03
C HIS A 124 -6.43 8.18 -16.73
N LEU A 125 -5.32 8.86 -17.08
CA LEU A 125 -5.16 10.30 -16.86
C LEU A 125 -6.24 11.14 -17.54
N PHE A 126 -6.82 10.65 -18.65
CA PHE A 126 -7.93 11.32 -19.34
C PHE A 126 -9.26 11.31 -18.55
N TYR A 127 -9.38 10.41 -17.56
CA TYR A 127 -10.55 10.31 -16.68
C TYR A 127 -10.33 10.99 -15.32
N PHE A 128 -9.13 11.51 -15.05
CA PHE A 128 -8.84 12.22 -13.80
C PHE A 128 -9.50 13.60 -13.81
N ARG A 129 -10.55 13.76 -13.00
CA ARG A 129 -11.15 15.05 -12.68
C ARG A 129 -10.88 15.38 -11.21
N ILE A 130 -9.96 16.29 -10.97
CA ILE A 130 -9.62 16.72 -9.61
C ILE A 130 -10.78 17.56 -9.05
N ILE A 131 -11.43 17.04 -8.01
CA ILE A 131 -12.52 17.70 -7.27
C ILE A 131 -11.95 18.46 -6.07
N ASN A 132 -11.02 17.84 -5.34
CA ASN A 132 -10.48 18.40 -4.09
C ASN A 132 -8.97 18.71 -4.21
N PRO A 133 -8.56 19.74 -4.96
CA PRO A 133 -7.14 20.07 -5.15
C PRO A 133 -6.45 20.47 -3.84
N THR A 134 -7.20 20.99 -2.86
CA THR A 134 -6.69 21.33 -1.52
C THR A 134 -6.19 20.10 -0.76
N ALA A 135 -6.70 18.90 -1.06
CA ALA A 135 -6.25 17.66 -0.44
C ALA A 135 -4.76 17.40 -0.73
N ALA A 136 -4.31 17.68 -1.95
CA ALA A 136 -2.90 17.54 -2.33
C ALA A 136 -2.00 18.50 -1.54
N LEU A 137 -2.47 19.73 -1.27
CA LEU A 137 -1.71 20.72 -0.50
C LEU A 137 -1.59 20.31 0.97
N TYR A 138 -2.69 19.92 1.60
CA TYR A 138 -2.67 19.43 2.99
C TYR A 138 -1.83 18.16 3.11
N PHE A 139 -1.99 17.22 2.18
CA PHE A 139 -1.18 16.02 2.13
C PHE A 139 0.30 16.34 2.03
N ALA A 140 0.72 17.18 1.08
CA ALA A 140 2.12 17.54 0.91
C ALA A 140 2.69 18.21 2.18
N PHE A 141 1.93 19.14 2.77
CA PHE A 141 2.33 19.84 3.99
C PHE A 141 2.55 18.87 5.17
N PHE A 142 1.54 18.05 5.49
CA PHE A 142 1.62 17.13 6.62
C PHE A 142 2.57 15.96 6.38
N TYR A 143 2.73 15.51 5.14
CA TYR A 143 3.67 14.45 4.79
C TYR A 143 5.11 14.93 5.02
N VAL A 144 5.47 16.11 4.52
CA VAL A 144 6.79 16.71 4.76
C VAL A 144 7.01 16.92 6.25
N LEU A 145 6.03 17.49 6.96
CA LEU A 145 6.11 17.71 8.41
C LEU A 145 6.36 16.40 9.18
N SER A 146 5.68 15.31 8.79
CA SER A 146 5.83 14.00 9.42
C SER A 146 7.22 13.38 9.23
N LEU A 147 7.93 13.72 8.15
CA LEU A 147 9.26 13.20 7.85
C LEU A 147 10.38 13.94 8.60
N ILE A 148 10.17 15.20 8.99
CA ILE A 148 11.20 16.05 9.61
C ILE A 148 11.90 15.36 10.80
N PRO A 149 11.19 14.78 11.80
CA PRO A 149 11.85 14.12 12.92
C PRO A 149 12.78 12.99 12.47
N PHE A 150 12.36 12.18 11.49
CA PHE A 150 13.15 11.06 10.99
C PHE A 150 14.36 11.52 10.19
N ILE A 151 14.23 12.61 9.41
CA ILE A 151 15.34 13.22 8.68
C ILE A 151 16.40 13.78 9.66
N LEU A 152 15.97 14.49 10.70
CA LEU A 152 16.88 15.08 11.70
C LEU A 152 17.60 14.00 12.53
N LEU A 153 16.91 12.89 12.83
CA LEU A 153 17.44 11.77 13.58
C LEU A 153 18.20 10.75 12.71
N ARG A 154 18.15 10.90 11.38
CA ARG A 154 18.68 9.94 10.41
C ARG A 154 20.14 9.58 10.65
N LYS A 155 20.99 10.60 10.85
CA LYS A 155 22.43 10.42 11.08
C LYS A 155 22.76 9.90 12.48
N LYS A 156 21.82 10.01 13.44
CA LYS A 156 22.03 9.62 14.84
C LYS A 156 21.71 8.14 15.08
N PHE A 157 20.75 7.58 14.36
CA PHE A 157 20.30 6.20 14.56
C PHE A 157 20.57 5.33 13.34
N LYS A 158 21.32 4.23 13.53
CA LYS A 158 21.66 3.28 12.46
C LYS A 158 20.42 2.77 11.71
N LEU A 159 19.34 2.49 12.44
CA LEU A 159 18.06 2.04 11.86
C LEU A 159 17.51 3.05 10.85
N LEU A 160 17.59 4.35 11.14
CA LEU A 160 17.08 5.41 10.27
C LEU A 160 18.04 5.74 9.12
N ASN A 161 19.35 5.53 9.32
CA ASN A 161 20.35 5.82 8.31
C ASN A 161 20.25 4.89 7.09
N ASP A 162 19.84 3.63 7.31
CA ASP A 162 19.58 2.65 6.24
C ASP A 162 18.47 3.17 5.29
N GLU A 163 18.79 3.26 3.99
CA GLU A 163 17.89 3.82 2.98
C GLU A 163 16.59 3.04 2.88
N PHE A 164 16.67 1.71 3.02
CA PHE A 164 15.50 0.84 2.88
C PHE A 164 14.57 0.96 4.10
N ASN A 165 15.11 1.03 5.31
CA ASN A 165 14.33 1.34 6.51
C ASN A 165 13.68 2.71 6.42
N PHE A 166 14.42 3.73 5.97
CA PHE A 166 13.87 5.06 5.80
C PHE A 166 12.73 5.07 4.77
N ALA A 167 12.88 4.34 3.66
CA ALA A 167 11.83 4.18 2.66
C ALA A 167 10.57 3.50 3.23
N ALA A 168 10.74 2.48 4.08
CA ALA A 168 9.65 1.81 4.76
C ALA A 168 8.91 2.76 5.72
N ILE A 169 9.65 3.56 6.49
CA ILE A 169 9.09 4.62 7.36
C ILE A 169 8.35 5.66 6.53
N ALA A 170 8.96 6.18 5.48
CA ALA A 170 8.35 7.18 4.61
C ALA A 170 7.06 6.65 3.97
N SER A 171 7.07 5.40 3.49
CA SER A 171 5.89 4.75 2.90
C SER A 171 4.74 4.59 3.89
N GLN A 172 5.03 4.27 5.15
CA GLN A 172 4.00 4.13 6.18
C GLN A 172 3.48 5.50 6.63
N LEU A 173 4.35 6.50 6.77
CA LEU A 173 3.94 7.88 7.05
C LEU A 173 3.12 8.50 5.92
N PHE A 174 3.39 8.11 4.66
CA PHE A 174 2.59 8.50 3.51
C PHE A 174 1.12 8.08 3.71
N ASP A 175 0.89 6.83 4.10
CA ASP A 175 -0.46 6.32 4.39
C ASP A 175 -1.09 6.91 5.66
N ALA A 176 -0.29 7.13 6.71
CA ALA A 176 -0.76 7.83 7.90
C ALA A 176 -1.27 9.24 7.54
N THR A 177 -0.53 9.92 6.65
CA THR A 177 -0.85 11.28 6.23
C THR A 177 -2.10 11.32 5.37
N SER A 178 -2.25 10.42 4.40
CA SER A 178 -3.47 10.40 3.58
C SER A 178 -4.70 10.12 4.43
N SER A 179 -4.60 9.21 5.39
CA SER A 179 -5.69 8.90 6.32
C SER A 179 -6.04 10.08 7.22
N PHE A 180 -5.03 10.73 7.83
CA PHE A 180 -5.22 11.96 8.61
C PHE A 180 -5.89 13.07 7.80
N VAL A 181 -5.39 13.34 6.58
CA VAL A 181 -5.95 14.39 5.74
C VAL A 181 -7.41 14.09 5.39
N ASN A 182 -7.71 12.85 5.00
CA ASN A 182 -9.06 12.45 4.60
C ASN A 182 -10.06 12.54 5.75
N VAL A 183 -9.69 12.07 6.94
CA VAL A 183 -10.57 12.06 8.13
C VAL A 183 -10.78 13.48 8.66
N ASP A 184 -9.70 14.21 8.95
CA ASP A 184 -9.80 15.47 9.68
C ASP A 184 -10.22 16.67 8.80
N PHE A 185 -9.94 16.64 7.50
CA PHE A 185 -10.20 17.80 6.61
C PHE A 185 -11.26 17.55 5.53
N PHE A 186 -11.59 16.29 5.24
CA PHE A 186 -12.55 15.93 4.18
C PHE A 186 -13.71 15.06 4.67
N HIS A 187 -13.81 14.80 5.98
CA HIS A 187 -14.91 14.05 6.61
C HIS A 187 -15.08 12.61 6.09
N TYR A 188 -13.99 11.99 5.63
CA TYR A 188 -13.99 10.58 5.30
C TYR A 188 -13.95 9.72 6.57
N VAL A 189 -14.43 8.48 6.47
CA VAL A 189 -14.37 7.49 7.55
C VAL A 189 -13.27 6.48 7.26
N GLU A 190 -12.49 6.15 8.28
CA GLU A 190 -11.49 5.09 8.19
C GLU A 190 -12.16 3.72 8.22
N ILE A 191 -11.92 2.93 7.17
CA ILE A 191 -12.55 1.61 7.01
C ILE A 191 -11.77 0.48 7.70
N HIS A 192 -10.49 0.71 8.03
CA HIS A 192 -9.68 -0.31 8.71
C HIS A 192 -10.14 -0.49 10.15
N VAL A 193 -10.31 -1.73 10.61
CA VAL A 193 -11.00 -1.95 11.88
C VAL A 193 -10.25 -1.38 13.10
N ILE A 194 -8.94 -1.60 13.18
CA ILE A 194 -8.12 -1.05 14.27
C ILE A 194 -7.97 0.47 14.10
N GLY A 195 -7.70 0.92 12.87
CA GLY A 195 -7.53 2.34 12.58
C GLY A 195 -8.79 3.15 12.89
N GLY A 196 -9.92 2.74 12.34
CA GLY A 196 -11.24 3.33 12.54
C GLY A 196 -11.64 3.35 14.01
N PHE A 197 -11.46 2.25 14.74
CA PHE A 197 -11.71 2.22 16.18
C PHE A 197 -10.96 3.33 16.93
N PHE A 198 -9.66 3.50 16.67
CA PHE A 198 -8.87 4.54 17.32
C PHE A 198 -9.21 5.94 16.81
N ALA A 199 -9.48 6.09 15.52
CA ALA A 199 -9.88 7.38 14.93
C ALA A 199 -11.20 7.87 15.54
N ASP A 200 -12.16 6.97 15.75
CA ASP A 200 -13.45 7.27 16.39
C ASP A 200 -13.28 7.62 17.87
N VAL A 201 -12.46 6.86 18.61
CA VAL A 201 -12.20 7.12 20.05
C VAL A 201 -11.54 8.48 20.25
N PHE A 202 -10.56 8.82 19.43
CA PHE A 202 -9.80 10.08 19.54
C PHE A 202 -10.40 11.23 18.73
N ASN A 203 -11.44 10.97 17.92
CA ASN A 203 -12.05 11.90 16.97
C ASN A 203 -11.02 12.57 16.02
N THR A 204 -9.99 11.83 15.60
CA THR A 204 -8.95 12.32 14.69
C THR A 204 -8.23 11.17 13.99
N GLY A 205 -7.92 11.36 12.70
CA GLY A 205 -7.05 10.48 11.93
C GLY A 205 -5.56 10.63 12.29
N PHE A 206 -5.20 11.62 13.12
CA PHE A 206 -3.80 11.82 13.56
C PHE A 206 -3.25 10.60 14.30
N VAL A 207 -4.13 9.82 14.94
CA VAL A 207 -3.76 8.57 15.63
C VAL A 207 -3.10 7.53 14.72
N MET A 208 -3.24 7.64 13.39
CA MET A 208 -2.58 6.73 12.44
C MET A 208 -1.06 6.80 12.49
N TYR A 209 -0.49 7.97 12.77
CA TYR A 209 0.97 8.14 12.87
C TYR A 209 1.57 7.26 13.97
N PRO A 210 1.17 7.38 15.26
CA PRO A 210 1.72 6.53 16.31
C PRO A 210 1.37 5.05 16.11
N LEU A 211 0.16 4.72 15.63
CA LEU A 211 -0.24 3.32 15.38
C LEU A 211 0.66 2.63 14.36
N LYS A 212 1.05 3.32 13.29
CA LYS A 212 1.97 2.77 12.30
C LYS A 212 3.38 2.66 12.86
N LEU A 213 3.87 3.68 13.55
CA LEU A 213 5.24 3.72 14.06
C LEU A 213 5.50 2.71 15.19
N ILE A 214 4.54 2.50 16.10
CA ILE A 214 4.69 1.57 17.22
C ILE A 214 4.84 0.12 16.75
N VAL A 215 4.25 -0.23 15.61
CA VAL A 215 4.41 -1.55 14.97
C VAL A 215 5.65 -1.57 14.09
N LEU A 216 5.84 -0.53 13.26
CA LEU A 216 6.89 -0.50 12.25
C LEU A 216 8.30 -0.49 12.85
N LEU A 217 8.56 0.33 13.86
CA LEU A 217 9.92 0.51 14.40
C LEU A 217 10.45 -0.79 15.03
N PRO A 218 9.70 -1.53 15.86
CA PRO A 218 10.11 -2.86 16.32
C PRO A 218 10.32 -3.85 15.17
N VAL A 219 9.41 -3.87 14.18
CA VAL A 219 9.55 -4.78 13.03
C VAL A 219 10.85 -4.52 12.28
N LEU A 220 11.17 -3.26 11.96
CA LEU A 220 12.44 -2.91 11.31
C LEU A 220 13.66 -3.26 12.16
N TYR A 221 13.57 -3.05 13.48
CA TYR A 221 14.65 -3.41 14.41
C TYR A 221 14.94 -4.93 14.42
N TYR A 222 13.90 -5.77 14.41
CA TYR A 222 14.08 -7.22 14.32
C TYR A 222 14.53 -7.66 12.93
N LEU A 223 13.99 -7.06 11.87
CA LEU A 223 14.41 -7.34 10.50
C LEU A 223 15.89 -7.01 10.28
N ASP A 224 16.43 -5.95 10.87
CA ASP A 224 17.85 -5.61 10.73
C ASP A 224 18.81 -6.64 11.36
N LYS A 225 18.30 -7.51 12.25
CA LYS A 225 19.04 -8.65 12.80
C LYS A 225 19.02 -9.88 11.91
N GLU A 226 18.17 -9.91 10.89
CA GLU A 226 18.11 -11.02 9.94
C GLU A 226 19.38 -11.09 9.08
N THR A 227 19.91 -12.31 8.97
CA THR A 227 21.14 -12.66 8.26
C THR A 227 20.93 -12.83 6.77
N ASP A 228 19.77 -13.35 6.34
CA ASP A 228 19.40 -13.40 4.92
C ASP A 228 19.07 -11.99 4.43
N ILE A 229 20.07 -11.31 3.85
CA ILE A 229 19.95 -9.94 3.34
C ILE A 229 18.83 -9.85 2.30
N ASN A 230 18.69 -10.85 1.43
CA ASN A 230 17.71 -10.79 0.35
C ASN A 230 16.29 -10.96 0.90
N PHE A 231 16.10 -11.86 1.88
CA PHE A 231 14.82 -12.01 2.58
C PHE A 231 14.44 -10.75 3.36
N LYS A 232 15.39 -10.19 4.12
CA LYS A 232 15.20 -8.94 4.85
C LYS A 232 14.75 -7.80 3.92
N ASN A 233 15.47 -7.61 2.82
CA ASN A 233 15.17 -6.56 1.85
C ASN A 233 13.83 -6.78 1.15
N TYR A 234 13.47 -8.04 0.87
CA TYR A 234 12.16 -8.39 0.37
C TYR A 234 11.04 -8.01 1.37
N LEU A 235 11.21 -8.32 2.66
CA LEU A 235 10.22 -7.92 3.69
C LEU A 235 10.12 -6.40 3.83
N LYS A 236 11.24 -5.67 3.76
CA LYS A 236 11.23 -4.19 3.72
C LYS A 236 10.48 -3.67 2.49
N LEU A 237 10.65 -4.29 1.32
CA LEU A 237 9.87 -3.97 0.12
C LEU A 237 8.37 -4.15 0.37
N ILE A 238 7.96 -5.28 0.95
CA ILE A 238 6.55 -5.54 1.28
C ILE A 238 6.00 -4.48 2.24
N ILE A 239 6.77 -4.07 3.25
CA ILE A 239 6.38 -2.99 4.16
C ILE A 239 6.18 -1.66 3.41
N CYS A 240 7.05 -1.34 2.44
CA CYS A 240 6.86 -0.18 1.57
C CYS A 240 5.57 -0.30 0.76
N VAL A 241 5.33 -1.43 0.10
CA VAL A 241 4.12 -1.66 -0.70
C VAL A 241 2.84 -1.53 0.14
N LEU A 242 2.84 -2.10 1.35
CA LEU A 242 1.71 -2.02 2.28
C LEU A 242 1.44 -0.61 2.81
N GLY A 243 2.42 0.31 2.75
CA GLY A 243 2.20 1.73 3.05
C GLY A 243 1.76 2.49 1.81
N LEU A 244 2.50 2.36 0.71
CA LEU A 244 2.23 3.10 -0.52
C LEU A 244 0.88 2.74 -1.15
N GLY A 245 0.47 1.47 -1.12
CA GLY A 245 -0.81 1.00 -1.67
C GLY A 245 -2.02 1.74 -1.09
N PRO A 246 -2.34 1.59 0.20
CA PRO A 246 -3.45 2.33 0.82
C PRO A 246 -3.22 3.84 0.79
N GLY A 247 -1.98 4.30 0.96
CA GLY A 247 -1.67 5.72 0.98
C GLY A 247 -2.00 6.43 -0.34
N ILE A 248 -1.53 5.88 -1.46
CA ILE A 248 -1.81 6.40 -2.80
C ILE A 248 -3.28 6.27 -3.15
N ARG A 249 -3.92 5.12 -2.82
CA ARG A 249 -5.37 4.94 -3.01
C ARG A 249 -6.15 6.04 -2.30
N ASN A 250 -5.92 6.24 -1.00
CA ASN A 250 -6.63 7.23 -0.18
C ASN A 250 -6.45 8.66 -0.73
N LEU A 251 -5.23 8.99 -1.18
CA LEU A 251 -4.96 10.29 -1.79
C LEU A 251 -5.69 10.47 -3.13
N ILE A 252 -5.70 9.46 -4.00
CA ILE A 252 -6.44 9.54 -5.27
C ILE A 252 -7.96 9.61 -5.02
N THR A 253 -8.47 8.82 -4.07
CA THR A 253 -9.89 8.82 -3.65
C THR A 253 -10.34 10.22 -3.26
N VAL A 254 -9.64 10.89 -2.34
CA VAL A 254 -10.03 12.24 -1.91
C VAL A 254 -9.88 13.26 -3.03
N LEU A 255 -8.83 13.17 -3.85
CA LEU A 255 -8.62 14.10 -4.96
C LEU A 255 -9.75 14.04 -5.99
N LEU A 256 -10.26 12.84 -6.25
CA LEU A 256 -11.36 12.59 -7.17
C LEU A 256 -12.75 12.71 -6.51
N GLY A 257 -12.83 12.93 -5.20
CA GLY A 257 -14.09 13.06 -4.45
C GLY A 257 -14.95 11.79 -4.48
N VAL A 258 -14.30 10.62 -4.45
CA VAL A 258 -14.92 9.28 -4.46
C VAL A 258 -15.31 8.87 -3.04
#